data_AF-A0A8T4R103-F1
#
_entry.id   AF-A0A8T4R103-F1
#
_cell.length_a   1.000
_cell.length_b   1.000
_cell.length_c   1.000
_cell.angle_alpha   90.00
_cell.angle_beta   90.00
_cell.angle_gamma   90.00
#
_symmetry.space_group_name_H-M   'P 1'
#
loop_
_entity.id
_entity.type
_entity.pdbx_description
1 polymer ?
#
loop_
_entity_poly.entity_id
_entity_poly.type
_entity_poly.pdbx_seq_one_letter_code
_entity_poly.pdbx_strand_id
1 'polypeptide(L)'
;MEKDRKKSTEWPLYKGQSAILGSRKSQVGIVTLWTPNKLIADKIPSEKYAVIDNLFSMAGISFLVRNLLANPSVRYLVLCGADKSGSGRALKALFEKGIDSKYVIIGQPGYSIDREIGTGAIELLRRNVELIDMIGVLDGLAVLESIEGLKTKDAYSKPMVFDEPKIPEYDSIPESRLMRIDLDPKGNLVVSTQGRNILVDHYSPQGRLMARFRALTAYRMYKLLLSHDIISELEHAMYIGTELQKAELAIKLGLKYVQDQPLAKE
;
A
#
# COMPACT_ATOMS: atom_id res chain seq x y z
N MET A 1 -14.17 8.67 2.45
CA MET A 1 -14.74 8.11 3.70
C MET A 1 -14.14 6.73 3.92
N GLU A 2 -12.89 6.69 4.38
CA GLU A 2 -12.29 5.46 4.87
C GLU A 2 -12.95 5.19 6.23
N LYS A 3 -13.81 4.17 6.30
CA LYS A 3 -14.37 3.75 7.59
C LYS A 3 -13.20 3.36 8.48
N ASP A 4 -13.07 3.99 9.64
CA ASP A 4 -12.25 3.51 10.75
C ASP A 4 -12.41 1.99 10.85
N ARG A 5 -11.40 1.26 10.35
CA ARG A 5 -11.42 -0.20 10.38
C ARG A 5 -11.17 -0.56 11.84
N LYS A 6 -12.26 -0.78 12.59
CA LYS A 6 -12.20 -1.30 13.96
C LYS A 6 -11.21 -2.47 13.99
N LYS A 7 -10.14 -2.32 14.79
CA LYS A 7 -9.18 -3.40 15.06
C LYS A 7 -9.98 -4.64 15.48
N SER A 8 -9.67 -5.80 14.91
CA SER A 8 -10.33 -7.06 15.28
C SER A 8 -10.12 -7.29 16.78
N THR A 9 -11.16 -7.64 17.50
CA THR A 9 -11.07 -8.01 18.92
C THR A 9 -10.73 -9.48 19.11
N GLU A 10 -10.79 -10.29 18.05
CA GLU A 10 -10.44 -11.70 18.06
C GLU A 10 -9.25 -11.99 17.15
N TRP A 11 -8.37 -12.90 17.61
CA TRP A 11 -7.21 -13.32 16.83
C TRP A 11 -7.65 -14.09 15.57
N PRO A 12 -7.01 -13.84 14.40
CA PRO A 12 -5.90 -12.91 14.13
C PRO A 12 -6.29 -11.42 14.21
N LEU A 13 -5.48 -10.62 14.90
CA LEU A 13 -5.76 -9.20 15.16
C LEU A 13 -5.45 -8.31 13.94
N TYR A 14 -4.50 -8.71 13.09
CA TYR A 14 -4.00 -7.91 11.97
C TYR A 14 -4.29 -8.60 10.64
N LYS A 15 -4.99 -7.92 9.73
CA LYS A 15 -5.26 -8.35 8.34
C LYS A 15 -5.79 -9.78 8.17
N GLY A 16 -6.46 -10.36 9.16
CA GLY A 16 -6.94 -11.75 9.13
C GLY A 16 -8.30 -11.97 8.45
N GLN A 17 -8.83 -11.03 7.64
CA GLN A 17 -10.19 -11.14 7.11
C GLN A 17 -10.37 -12.31 6.11
N SER A 18 -9.30 -12.72 5.43
CA SER A 18 -9.29 -13.85 4.50
C SER A 18 -8.84 -15.17 5.14
N ALA A 19 -8.42 -15.13 6.40
CA ALA A 19 -7.85 -16.27 7.09
C ALA A 19 -8.93 -17.33 7.38
N ILE A 20 -8.58 -18.59 7.15
CA ILE A 20 -9.41 -19.74 7.51
C ILE A 20 -9.01 -20.15 8.92
N LEU A 21 -9.95 -20.07 9.86
CA LEU A 21 -9.72 -20.44 11.25
C LEU A 21 -10.01 -21.92 11.48
N GLY A 22 -9.15 -22.55 12.28
CA GLY A 22 -9.35 -23.92 12.75
C GLY A 22 -9.50 -23.94 14.27
N SER A 23 -8.95 -24.98 14.90
CA SER A 23 -8.98 -25.14 16.35
C SER A 23 -8.01 -24.18 17.05
N ARG A 24 -8.54 -23.40 18.00
CA ARG A 24 -7.73 -22.57 18.90
C ARG A 24 -6.76 -23.37 19.80
N LYS A 25 -6.92 -24.69 19.87
CA LYS A 25 -6.01 -25.59 20.60
C LYS A 25 -4.82 -26.04 19.74
N SER A 26 -4.90 -25.91 18.42
CA SER A 26 -3.78 -26.26 17.55
C SER A 26 -2.64 -25.25 17.70
N GLN A 27 -1.42 -25.75 17.56
CA GLN A 27 -0.19 -24.95 17.61
C GLN A 27 0.38 -24.67 16.21
N VAL A 28 -0.38 -24.96 15.16
CA VAL A 28 0.06 -24.91 13.77
C VAL A 28 -0.60 -23.74 13.04
N GLY A 29 0.19 -22.81 12.53
CA GLY A 29 -0.23 -21.86 11.50
C GLY A 29 0.25 -22.32 10.12
N ILE A 30 -0.52 -22.07 9.08
CA ILE A 30 -0.17 -22.42 7.70
C ILE A 30 -0.23 -21.17 6.83
N VAL A 31 0.85 -20.90 6.11
CA VAL A 31 0.96 -19.81 5.15
C VAL A 31 0.99 -20.42 3.75
N THR A 32 0.02 -20.07 2.90
CA THR A 32 -0.12 -20.69 1.56
C THR A 32 0.37 -19.80 0.42
N LEU A 33 1.08 -18.71 0.72
CA LEU A 33 1.68 -17.79 -0.25
C LEU A 33 0.68 -17.35 -1.33
N TRP A 34 0.95 -17.60 -2.62
CA TRP A 34 0.03 -17.30 -3.73
C TRP A 34 -0.93 -18.45 -4.08
N THR A 35 -0.84 -19.59 -3.40
CA THR A 35 -1.79 -20.69 -3.56
C THR A 35 -3.06 -20.37 -2.78
N PRO A 36 -4.25 -20.39 -3.40
CA PRO A 36 -5.51 -20.13 -2.69
C PRO A 36 -5.62 -21.00 -1.43
N ASN A 37 -5.77 -20.36 -0.27
CA ASN A 37 -5.74 -21.04 1.03
C ASN A 37 -6.76 -22.18 1.16
N LYS A 38 -7.93 -22.06 0.52
CA LYS A 38 -8.96 -23.12 0.45
C LYS A 38 -8.45 -24.44 -0.14
N LEU A 39 -7.60 -24.40 -1.16
CA LEU A 39 -7.08 -25.62 -1.77
C LEU A 39 -6.26 -26.48 -0.80
N ILE A 40 -5.56 -25.81 0.13
CA ILE A 40 -4.83 -26.47 1.21
C ILE A 40 -5.79 -26.86 2.33
N ALA A 41 -6.64 -25.93 2.77
CA ALA A 41 -7.58 -26.14 3.87
C ALA A 41 -8.54 -27.31 3.65
N ASP A 42 -9.07 -27.49 2.43
CA ASP A 42 -10.02 -28.55 2.09
C ASP A 42 -9.46 -29.97 2.26
N LYS A 43 -8.14 -30.11 2.43
CA LYS A 43 -7.45 -31.39 2.64
C LYS A 43 -6.97 -31.61 4.08
N ILE A 44 -7.12 -30.60 4.94
CA ILE A 44 -6.61 -30.63 6.31
C ILE A 44 -7.79 -30.49 7.28
N PRO A 45 -8.02 -31.45 8.19
CA PRO A 45 -9.04 -31.31 9.22
C PRO A 45 -8.83 -30.06 10.08
N SER A 46 -9.91 -29.34 10.41
CA SER A 46 -9.83 -28.03 11.08
C SER A 46 -9.26 -28.10 12.50
N GLU A 47 -9.23 -29.27 13.13
CA GLU A 47 -8.58 -29.52 14.40
C GLU A 47 -7.04 -29.52 14.33
N LYS A 48 -6.47 -29.69 13.14
CA LYS A 48 -5.02 -29.80 12.93
C LYS A 48 -4.31 -28.45 12.83
N TYR A 49 -5.01 -27.37 12.50
CA TYR A 49 -4.43 -26.03 12.39
C TYR A 49 -5.20 -25.00 13.21
N ALA A 50 -4.51 -23.93 13.60
CA ALA A 50 -5.11 -22.75 14.22
C ALA A 50 -5.60 -21.75 13.17
N VAL A 51 -4.78 -21.53 12.13
CA VAL A 51 -5.07 -20.60 11.04
C VAL A 51 -4.39 -21.03 9.74
N ILE A 52 -5.07 -20.80 8.62
CA ILE A 52 -4.49 -20.87 7.27
C ILE A 52 -4.74 -19.53 6.58
N ASP A 53 -3.69 -18.88 6.09
CA ASP A 53 -3.84 -17.63 5.33
C ASP A 53 -2.79 -17.47 4.23
N ASN A 54 -3.08 -16.59 3.30
CA ASN A 54 -2.18 -16.23 2.22
C ASN A 54 -1.15 -15.18 2.68
N LEU A 55 0.05 -15.23 2.11
CA LEU A 55 1.07 -14.18 2.28
C LEU A 55 1.55 -13.74 0.90
N PHE A 56 0.84 -12.78 0.30
CA PHE A 56 1.08 -12.37 -1.08
C PHE A 56 2.30 -11.46 -1.26
N SER A 57 2.69 -10.69 -0.26
CA SER A 57 3.78 -9.70 -0.37
C SER A 57 4.63 -9.65 0.89
N MET A 58 5.84 -9.10 0.77
CA MET A 58 6.73 -8.89 1.92
C MET A 58 6.11 -7.96 2.98
N ALA A 59 5.24 -7.03 2.58
CA ALA A 59 4.49 -6.18 3.51
C ALA A 59 3.60 -6.97 4.48
N GLY A 60 3.12 -8.14 4.07
CA GLY A 60 2.35 -9.02 4.93
C GLY A 60 3.13 -9.63 6.10
N ILE A 61 4.47 -9.66 6.02
CA ILE A 61 5.31 -10.33 7.03
C ILE A 61 5.17 -9.62 8.38
N SER A 62 5.14 -8.28 8.41
CA SER A 62 4.95 -7.53 9.66
C SER A 62 3.60 -7.85 10.33
N PHE A 63 2.54 -8.10 9.56
CA PHE A 63 1.23 -8.50 10.12
C PHE A 63 1.24 -9.94 10.64
N LEU A 64 1.86 -10.85 9.88
CA LEU A 64 2.04 -12.24 10.30
C LEU A 64 2.83 -12.33 11.61
N VAL A 65 3.96 -11.61 11.71
CA VAL A 65 4.80 -11.57 12.92
C VAL A 65 3.98 -11.07 14.13
N ARG A 66 3.21 -9.99 13.98
CA ARG A 66 2.33 -9.49 15.04
C ARG A 66 1.26 -10.51 15.44
N ASN A 67 0.64 -11.19 14.47
CA ASN A 67 -0.35 -12.23 14.78
C ASN A 67 0.27 -13.42 15.52
N LEU A 68 1.48 -13.85 15.17
CA LEU A 68 2.15 -14.93 15.90
C LEU A 68 2.51 -14.51 17.33
N LEU A 69 2.99 -13.27 17.51
CA LEU A 69 3.27 -12.71 18.84
C LEU A 69 2.01 -12.51 19.69
N ALA A 70 0.87 -12.21 19.05
CA ALA A 70 -0.43 -12.11 19.71
C ALA A 70 -1.02 -13.47 20.09
N ASN A 71 -0.53 -14.58 19.52
CA ASN A 71 -0.94 -15.93 19.89
C ASN A 71 0.28 -16.85 20.10
N PRO A 72 0.92 -16.78 21.28
CA PRO A 72 2.12 -17.57 21.57
C PRO A 72 1.92 -19.09 21.67
N SER A 73 0.67 -19.55 21.58
CA SER A 73 0.34 -20.97 21.49
C SER A 73 0.66 -21.57 20.12
N VAL A 74 0.77 -20.74 19.07
CA VAL A 74 1.26 -21.19 17.76
C VAL A 74 2.77 -21.39 17.84
N ARG A 75 3.21 -22.64 17.64
CA ARG A 75 4.61 -23.07 17.78
C ARG A 75 5.23 -23.57 16.49
N TYR A 76 4.40 -23.81 15.47
CA TYR A 76 4.81 -24.28 14.16
C TYR A 76 4.16 -23.40 13.09
N LEU A 77 4.95 -23.01 12.10
CA LEU A 77 4.50 -22.27 10.94
C LEU A 77 4.88 -23.03 9.68
N VAL A 78 3.91 -23.63 9.01
CA VAL A 78 4.11 -24.26 7.71
C VAL A 78 4.10 -23.18 6.65
N LEU A 79 5.14 -23.14 5.83
CA LEU A 79 5.25 -22.20 4.71
C LEU A 79 5.17 -22.97 3.40
N CYS A 80 3.99 -23.03 2.79
CA CYS A 80 3.72 -23.77 1.56
C CYS A 80 3.16 -22.89 0.45
N GLY A 81 2.97 -23.47 -0.73
CA GLY A 81 2.39 -22.77 -1.87
C GLY A 81 3.41 -22.09 -2.79
N ALA A 82 2.91 -21.46 -3.86
CA ALA A 82 3.74 -20.80 -4.86
C ALA A 82 4.25 -19.42 -4.36
N ASP A 83 5.57 -19.20 -4.37
CA ASP A 83 6.18 -17.93 -3.97
C ASP A 83 6.37 -16.97 -5.16
N LYS A 84 5.30 -16.32 -5.63
CA LYS A 84 5.37 -15.44 -6.81
C LYS A 84 5.99 -14.08 -6.55
N SER A 85 5.98 -13.61 -5.30
CA SER A 85 6.46 -12.27 -4.93
C SER A 85 7.79 -12.28 -4.18
N GLY A 86 8.28 -13.46 -3.80
CA GLY A 86 9.42 -13.59 -2.91
C GLY A 86 9.07 -13.36 -1.43
N SER A 87 7.79 -13.36 -1.05
CA SER A 87 7.36 -13.24 0.35
C SER A 87 7.69 -14.48 1.17
N GLY A 88 7.64 -15.68 0.57
CA GLY A 88 7.99 -16.93 1.23
C GLY A 88 9.48 -17.00 1.55
N ARG A 89 10.34 -16.81 0.54
CA ARG A 89 11.79 -16.73 0.75
C ARG A 89 12.19 -15.63 1.75
N ALA A 90 11.43 -14.54 1.82
CA ALA A 90 11.68 -13.46 2.75
C ALA A 90 11.30 -13.85 4.19
N LEU A 91 10.14 -14.47 4.39
CA LEU A 91 9.75 -15.02 5.69
C LEU A 91 10.74 -16.08 6.16
N LYS A 92 11.17 -16.97 5.28
CA LYS A 92 12.21 -17.96 5.57
C LYS A 92 13.51 -17.30 6.03
N ALA A 93 14.01 -16.32 5.28
CA ALA A 93 15.21 -15.57 5.65
C ALA A 93 15.06 -14.83 6.99
N LEU A 94 13.88 -14.31 7.32
CA LEU A 94 13.61 -13.71 8.63
C LEU A 94 13.81 -14.73 9.75
N PHE A 95 13.26 -15.95 9.63
CA PHE A 95 13.43 -16.98 10.65
C PHE A 95 14.90 -17.42 10.77
N GLU A 96 15.56 -17.71 9.64
CA GLU A 96 16.94 -18.21 9.61
C GLU A 96 17.98 -17.17 10.04
N LYS A 97 17.88 -15.95 9.51
CA LYS A 97 18.95 -14.95 9.58
C LYS A 97 18.57 -13.74 10.43
N GLY A 98 17.29 -13.41 10.49
CA GLY A 98 16.79 -12.26 11.25
C GLY A 98 16.83 -10.97 10.46
N ILE A 99 16.97 -9.87 11.20
CA ILE A 99 16.99 -8.51 10.68
C ILE A 99 18.29 -7.80 11.04
N ASP A 100 18.67 -6.83 10.21
CA ASP A 100 19.77 -5.91 10.50
C ASP A 100 19.33 -4.75 11.42
N SER A 101 20.25 -3.82 11.70
CA SER A 101 19.98 -2.63 12.53
C SER A 101 18.96 -1.66 11.92
N LYS A 102 18.63 -1.80 10.63
CA LYS A 102 17.62 -1.02 9.92
C LYS A 102 16.28 -1.75 9.81
N TYR A 103 16.14 -2.90 10.48
CA TYR A 103 14.99 -3.81 10.41
C TYR A 103 14.80 -4.49 9.04
N VAL A 104 15.81 -4.44 8.17
CA VAL A 104 15.78 -5.13 6.88
C VAL A 104 16.06 -6.61 7.11
N ILE A 105 15.27 -7.48 6.48
CA ILE A 105 15.49 -8.93 6.55
C ILE A 105 16.82 -9.25 5.88
N ILE A 106 17.71 -9.95 6.60
CA ILE A 106 19.08 -10.20 6.13
C ILE A 106 19.04 -11.08 4.87
N GLY A 107 19.62 -10.56 3.78
CA GLY A 107 19.62 -11.20 2.47
C GLY A 107 18.38 -10.93 1.61
N GLN A 108 17.47 -10.06 2.05
CA GLN A 108 16.24 -9.70 1.34
C GLN A 108 16.06 -8.16 1.32
N PRO A 109 16.78 -7.45 0.43
CA PRO A 109 16.69 -6.00 0.35
C PRO A 109 15.31 -5.56 -0.15
N GLY A 110 14.91 -4.34 0.23
CA GLY A 110 13.69 -3.69 -0.29
C GLY A 110 12.49 -3.74 0.64
N TYR A 111 12.55 -4.49 1.76
CA TYR A 111 11.52 -4.43 2.78
C TYR A 111 12.11 -4.52 4.20
N SER A 112 11.58 -3.72 5.12
CA SER A 112 11.92 -3.75 6.54
C SER A 112 10.72 -4.15 7.38
N ILE A 113 10.95 -4.98 8.39
CA ILE A 113 9.94 -5.28 9.41
C ILE A 113 9.62 -4.00 10.21
N ASP A 114 8.37 -3.87 10.60
CA ASP A 114 7.89 -2.69 11.33
C ASP A 114 8.63 -2.54 12.68
N ARG A 115 9.10 -1.32 12.95
CA ARG A 115 9.96 -1.04 14.10
C ARG A 115 9.22 -1.13 15.42
N GLU A 116 7.90 -0.90 15.38
CA GLU A 116 6.98 -0.98 16.50
C GLU A 116 6.98 -2.36 17.17
N ILE A 117 7.33 -3.42 16.43
CA ILE A 117 7.42 -4.80 16.97
C ILE A 117 8.64 -4.93 17.90
N GLY A 118 9.73 -4.21 17.61
CA GLY A 118 10.98 -4.29 18.35
C GLY A 118 11.79 -5.56 18.05
N THR A 119 13.12 -5.41 18.00
CA THR A 119 14.06 -6.51 17.71
C THR A 119 13.95 -7.67 18.70
N GLY A 120 13.71 -7.38 19.98
CA GLY A 120 13.60 -8.41 21.02
C GLY A 120 12.41 -9.34 20.82
N ALA A 121 11.25 -8.82 20.41
CA ALA A 121 10.08 -9.65 20.14
C ALA A 121 10.23 -10.45 18.84
N ILE A 122 10.84 -9.86 17.81
CA ILE A 122 11.19 -10.56 16.57
C ILE A 122 12.11 -11.75 16.88
N GLU A 123 13.15 -11.54 17.70
CA GLU A 123 14.08 -12.60 18.08
C GLU A 123 13.42 -13.68 18.97
N LEU A 124 12.56 -13.27 19.90
CA LEU A 124 11.76 -14.18 20.71
C LEU A 124 10.92 -15.11 19.82
N LEU A 125 10.23 -14.55 18.82
CA LEU A 125 9.43 -15.31 17.87
C LEU A 125 10.30 -16.30 17.10
N ARG A 126 11.40 -15.84 16.51
CA ARG A 126 12.31 -16.66 15.69
C ARG A 126 12.85 -17.89 16.43
N ARG A 127 13.14 -17.74 17.73
CA ARG A 127 13.66 -18.85 18.56
C ARG A 127 12.60 -19.86 18.97
N ASN A 128 11.33 -19.47 18.97
CA ASN A 128 10.27 -20.25 19.59
C ASN A 128 9.23 -20.79 18.60
N VAL A 129 9.10 -20.22 17.41
CA VAL A 129 8.25 -20.73 16.35
C VAL A 129 9.11 -21.44 15.31
N GLU A 130 8.79 -22.70 15.06
CA GLU A 130 9.50 -23.54 14.12
C GLU A 130 8.90 -23.37 12.73
N LEU A 131 9.72 -22.97 11.77
CA LEU A 131 9.31 -22.80 10.38
C LEU A 131 9.51 -24.12 9.62
N ILE A 132 8.42 -24.69 9.11
CA ILE A 132 8.44 -25.89 8.26
C ILE A 132 8.38 -25.40 6.81
N ASP A 133 9.54 -25.43 6.14
CA ASP A 133 9.66 -24.98 4.74
C ASP A 133 9.11 -26.04 3.78
N MET A 134 8.02 -25.67 3.12
CA MET A 134 7.36 -26.44 2.08
C MET A 134 7.07 -25.54 0.87
N ILE A 135 7.88 -24.50 0.63
CA ILE A 135 7.68 -23.58 -0.50
C ILE A 135 7.65 -24.40 -1.81
N GLY A 136 6.65 -24.15 -2.64
CA GLY A 136 6.40 -24.88 -3.88
C GLY A 136 5.48 -26.10 -3.72
N VAL A 137 5.23 -26.59 -2.50
CA VAL A 137 4.25 -27.66 -2.26
C VAL A 137 2.83 -27.09 -2.34
N LEU A 138 2.01 -27.65 -3.22
CA LEU A 138 0.63 -27.20 -3.49
C LEU A 138 -0.44 -28.18 -2.97
N ASP A 139 -0.02 -29.36 -2.49
CA ASP A 139 -0.91 -30.41 -2.03
C ASP A 139 -1.12 -30.32 -0.51
N GLY A 140 -2.37 -30.14 -0.09
CA GLY A 140 -2.73 -30.07 1.31
C GLY A 140 -2.55 -31.39 2.07
N LEU A 141 -2.56 -32.54 1.39
CA LEU A 141 -2.25 -33.83 2.05
C LEU A 141 -0.78 -33.92 2.46
N ALA A 142 0.13 -33.51 1.58
CA ALA A 142 1.56 -33.40 1.94
C ALA A 142 1.79 -32.42 3.10
N VAL A 143 1.04 -31.31 3.14
CA VAL A 143 1.08 -30.38 4.29
C VAL A 143 0.55 -31.04 5.57
N LEU A 144 -0.53 -31.81 5.50
CA LEU A 144 -1.05 -32.59 6.64
C LEU A 144 0.01 -33.55 7.18
N GLU A 145 0.65 -34.34 6.32
CA GLU A 145 1.72 -35.27 6.71
C GLU A 145 2.87 -34.55 7.43
N SER A 146 3.26 -33.36 6.97
CA SER A 146 4.34 -32.58 7.59
C SER A 146 4.05 -32.12 9.03
N ILE A 147 2.78 -32.05 9.41
CA ILE A 147 2.34 -31.60 10.74
C ILE A 147 1.89 -32.76 11.64
N GLU A 148 1.89 -33.98 11.13
CA GLU A 148 1.65 -35.17 11.94
C GLU A 148 2.81 -35.46 12.89
N GLY A 149 2.49 -35.85 14.13
CA GLY A 149 3.51 -36.18 15.13
C GLY A 149 4.26 -34.97 15.72
N LEU A 150 3.92 -33.74 15.35
CA LEU A 150 4.50 -32.55 15.98
C LEU A 150 4.23 -32.55 17.49
N LYS A 151 5.29 -32.29 18.26
CA LYS A 151 5.22 -32.30 19.71
C LYS A 151 4.44 -31.10 20.22
N THR A 152 3.57 -31.31 21.20
CA THR A 152 2.98 -30.21 21.95
C THR A 152 4.08 -29.49 22.72
N LYS A 153 4.11 -28.16 22.64
CA LYS A 153 5.05 -27.31 23.39
C LYS A 153 4.26 -26.26 24.18
N ASP A 154 4.78 -25.77 25.30
CA ASP A 154 4.12 -24.67 26.04
C ASP A 154 4.05 -23.39 25.21
N ALA A 155 3.18 -22.45 25.59
CA ALA A 155 3.20 -21.12 25.01
C ALA A 155 4.56 -20.45 25.28
N TYR A 156 5.15 -19.81 24.28
CA TYR A 156 6.52 -19.27 24.42
C TYR A 156 6.60 -17.91 25.13
N SER A 157 5.46 -17.27 25.35
CA SER A 157 5.34 -16.01 26.09
C SER A 157 3.89 -15.76 26.48
N LYS A 158 3.64 -14.64 27.18
CA LYS A 158 2.31 -14.04 27.20
C LYS A 158 2.02 -13.38 25.83
N PRO A 159 0.74 -13.28 25.42
CA PRO A 159 0.37 -12.55 24.20
C PRO A 159 0.93 -11.13 24.17
N MET A 160 1.52 -10.75 23.04
CA MET A 160 2.07 -9.42 22.80
C MET A 160 1.34 -8.77 21.63
N VAL A 161 0.95 -7.50 21.79
CA VAL A 161 0.21 -6.72 20.80
C VAL A 161 1.00 -5.45 20.51
N PHE A 162 1.16 -5.12 19.23
CA PHE A 162 1.98 -3.99 18.77
C PHE A 162 1.20 -3.11 17.81
N ASP A 163 1.41 -1.80 17.84
CA ASP A 163 0.75 -0.91 16.90
C ASP A 163 1.28 -1.08 15.47
N GLU A 164 0.44 -0.74 14.49
CA GLU A 164 0.85 -0.54 13.10
C GLU A 164 1.59 0.80 12.98
N PRO A 165 2.53 0.94 12.03
CA PRO A 165 3.23 2.21 11.81
C PRO A 165 2.22 3.29 11.48
N LYS A 166 2.36 4.45 12.13
CA LYS A 166 1.53 5.62 11.82
C LYS A 166 1.97 6.20 10.49
N ILE A 167 1.06 6.25 9.52
CA ILE A 167 1.28 6.94 8.25
C ILE A 167 1.04 8.43 8.51
N PRO A 168 1.97 9.33 8.16
CA PRO A 168 1.73 10.76 8.32
C PRO A 168 0.60 11.21 7.40
N GLU A 169 -0.40 11.85 7.97
CA GLU A 169 -1.47 12.54 7.26
C GLU A 169 -1.20 14.05 7.32
N TYR A 170 -1.37 14.74 6.20
CA TYR A 170 -1.20 16.18 6.09
C TYR A 170 -2.54 16.78 5.65
N ASP A 171 -3.18 17.54 6.53
CA ASP A 171 -4.50 18.14 6.33
C ASP A 171 -4.47 19.68 6.23
N SER A 172 -3.29 20.26 6.42
CA SER A 172 -3.07 21.71 6.47
C SER A 172 -1.76 22.09 5.80
N ILE A 173 -1.76 23.30 5.24
CA ILE A 173 -0.57 23.95 4.69
C ILE A 173 -0.28 25.16 5.58
N PRO A 174 0.99 25.42 5.97
CA PRO A 174 1.31 26.61 6.74
C PRO A 174 0.88 27.89 6.01
N GLU A 175 0.29 28.84 6.73
CA GLU A 175 -0.19 30.13 6.18
C GLU A 175 0.91 30.87 5.41
N SER A 176 2.15 30.81 5.90
CA SER A 176 3.32 31.41 5.23
C SER A 176 3.59 30.86 3.84
N ARG A 177 3.19 29.61 3.57
CA ARG A 177 3.31 28.97 2.25
C ARG A 177 2.13 29.32 1.34
N LEU A 178 0.95 29.57 1.90
CA LEU A 178 -0.23 30.08 1.16
C LEU A 178 -0.01 31.52 0.69
N MET A 179 0.65 32.36 1.49
CA MET A 179 0.92 33.76 1.17
C MET A 179 2.05 33.95 0.14
N ARG A 180 2.76 32.89 -0.25
CA ARG A 180 3.86 32.98 -1.20
C ARG A 180 3.31 32.99 -2.62
N ILE A 181 3.46 34.11 -3.30
CA ILE A 181 3.11 34.24 -4.72
C ILE A 181 4.40 34.17 -5.52
N ASP A 182 4.76 32.96 -5.96
CA ASP A 182 5.84 32.77 -6.92
C ASP A 182 5.27 32.97 -8.33
N LEU A 183 5.66 34.08 -8.98
CA LEU A 183 5.28 34.35 -10.37
C LEU A 183 6.17 33.53 -11.31
N ASP A 184 5.59 32.96 -12.35
CA ASP A 184 6.36 32.25 -13.38
C ASP A 184 7.21 33.24 -14.20
N PRO A 185 8.54 33.07 -14.26
CA PRO A 185 9.42 33.93 -15.06
C PRO A 185 9.05 34.01 -16.55
N LYS A 186 8.38 32.99 -17.08
CA LYS A 186 7.92 32.96 -18.48
C LYS A 186 6.66 33.76 -18.72
N GLY A 187 6.01 34.25 -17.66
CA GLY A 187 4.86 35.13 -17.73
C GLY A 187 3.54 34.40 -17.48
N ASN A 188 2.45 35.02 -17.94
CA ASN A 188 1.10 34.68 -17.52
C ASN A 188 0.36 33.89 -18.61
N LEU A 189 -0.55 33.02 -18.18
CA LEU A 189 -1.42 32.27 -19.07
C LEU A 189 -2.89 32.63 -18.81
N VAL A 190 -3.60 33.02 -19.86
CA VAL A 190 -5.04 33.31 -19.82
C VAL A 190 -5.78 32.23 -20.59
N VAL A 191 -6.62 31.48 -19.89
CA VAL A 191 -7.44 30.40 -20.42
C VAL A 191 -8.82 30.96 -20.79
N SER A 192 -9.36 30.54 -21.92
CA SER A 192 -10.73 30.88 -22.34
C SER A 192 -11.35 29.74 -23.16
N THR A 193 -12.65 29.79 -23.37
CA THR A 193 -13.39 28.82 -24.20
C THR A 193 -14.00 29.51 -25.43
N GLN A 194 -13.98 28.81 -26.57
CA GLN A 194 -14.61 29.28 -27.81
C GLN A 194 -15.20 28.09 -28.58
N GLY A 195 -16.53 27.98 -28.55
CA GLY A 195 -17.24 26.82 -29.09
C GLY A 195 -16.74 25.55 -28.42
N ARG A 196 -16.17 24.63 -29.21
CA ARG A 196 -15.58 23.37 -28.71
C ARG A 196 -14.10 23.46 -28.34
N ASN A 197 -13.48 24.64 -28.43
CA ASN A 197 -12.06 24.81 -28.18
C ASN A 197 -11.79 25.46 -26.83
N ILE A 198 -10.71 25.00 -26.21
CA ILE A 198 -9.97 25.71 -25.18
C ILE A 198 -8.93 26.56 -25.89
N LEU A 199 -8.80 27.81 -25.46
CA LEU A 199 -7.77 28.75 -25.89
C LEU A 199 -6.89 29.09 -24.70
N VAL A 200 -5.58 29.21 -24.95
CA VAL A 200 -4.62 29.71 -23.96
C VAL A 200 -3.79 30.80 -24.60
N ASP A 201 -3.86 32.00 -24.03
CA ASP A 201 -3.02 33.13 -24.39
C ASP A 201 -1.84 33.22 -23.44
N HIS A 202 -0.63 33.19 -23.99
CA HIS A 202 0.60 33.36 -23.25
C HIS A 202 1.08 34.80 -23.35
N TYR A 203 1.21 35.47 -22.21
CA TYR A 203 1.72 36.83 -22.10
C TYR A 203 3.09 36.83 -21.43
N SER A 204 4.00 37.67 -21.91
CA SER A 204 5.25 37.94 -21.20
C SER A 204 4.99 38.56 -19.82
N PRO A 205 5.98 38.58 -18.91
CA PRO A 205 5.84 39.28 -17.63
C PRO A 205 5.47 40.77 -17.76
N GLN A 206 5.81 41.40 -18.90
CA GLN A 206 5.48 42.79 -19.23
C GLN A 206 4.10 42.94 -19.90
N GLY A 207 3.30 41.88 -19.99
CA GLY A 207 1.94 41.90 -20.54
C GLY A 207 1.86 41.84 -22.07
N ARG A 208 2.95 41.50 -22.77
CA ARG A 208 2.94 41.33 -24.23
C ARG A 208 2.41 39.96 -24.60
N LEU A 209 1.38 39.86 -25.45
CA LEU A 209 0.92 38.58 -26.01
C LEU A 209 2.03 37.96 -26.87
N MET A 210 2.52 36.79 -26.45
CA MET A 210 3.60 36.04 -27.09
C MET A 210 3.08 34.92 -28.00
N ALA A 211 2.05 34.21 -27.57
CA ALA A 211 1.47 33.11 -28.33
C ALA A 211 -0.01 32.86 -27.95
N ARG A 212 -0.77 32.27 -28.87
CA ARG A 212 -2.11 31.73 -28.62
C ARG A 212 -2.16 30.27 -29.04
N PHE A 213 -2.54 29.42 -28.09
CA PHE A 213 -2.72 27.99 -28.30
C PHE A 213 -4.20 27.66 -28.39
N ARG A 214 -4.54 26.62 -29.17
CA ARG A 214 -5.91 26.13 -29.34
C ARG A 214 -5.92 24.61 -29.27
N ALA A 215 -6.81 24.04 -28.47
CA ALA A 215 -7.02 22.59 -28.39
C ALA A 215 -8.46 22.22 -28.06
N LEU A 216 -8.84 20.97 -28.37
CA LEU A 216 -10.17 20.43 -28.04
C LEU A 216 -10.27 19.83 -26.64
N THR A 217 -9.12 19.56 -26.00
CA THR A 217 -9.06 18.94 -24.67
C THR A 217 -7.94 19.56 -23.84
N ALA A 218 -8.08 19.52 -22.51
CA ALA A 218 -7.05 19.90 -21.56
C ALA A 218 -5.77 19.09 -21.78
N TYR A 219 -5.91 17.78 -22.06
CA TYR A 219 -4.78 16.90 -22.38
C TYR A 219 -3.94 17.42 -23.55
N ARG A 220 -4.59 17.74 -24.67
CA ARG A 220 -3.90 18.28 -25.84
C ARG A 220 -3.31 19.66 -25.55
N MET A 221 -4.02 20.49 -24.80
CA MET A 221 -3.55 21.82 -24.45
C MET A 221 -2.28 21.76 -23.61
N TYR A 222 -2.24 21.03 -22.50
CA TYR A 222 -1.03 21.01 -21.67
C TYR A 222 0.15 20.36 -22.41
N LYS A 223 -0.08 19.37 -23.29
CA LYS A 223 0.98 18.83 -24.16
C LYS A 223 1.56 19.88 -25.11
N LEU A 224 0.72 20.74 -25.68
CA LEU A 224 1.17 21.86 -26.51
C LEU A 224 1.96 22.89 -25.69
N LEU A 225 1.50 23.25 -24.49
CA LEU A 225 2.21 24.20 -23.63
C LEU A 225 3.59 23.67 -23.22
N LEU A 226 3.68 22.37 -22.87
CA LEU A 226 4.95 21.71 -22.56
C LEU A 226 5.89 21.66 -23.76
N SER A 227 5.39 21.37 -24.97
CA SER A 227 6.23 21.27 -26.16
C SER A 227 6.81 22.62 -26.61
N HIS A 228 6.27 23.74 -26.12
CA HIS A 228 6.75 25.09 -26.40
C HIS A 228 7.43 25.73 -25.19
N ASP A 229 7.68 24.95 -24.13
CA ASP A 229 8.41 25.39 -22.95
C ASP A 229 7.82 26.68 -22.32
N ILE A 230 6.49 26.75 -22.18
CA ILE A 230 5.77 28.00 -21.81
C ILE A 230 5.68 28.22 -20.28
N ILE A 231 5.80 27.15 -19.49
CA ILE A 231 5.67 27.17 -18.02
C ILE A 231 7.00 26.74 -17.42
N SER A 232 7.51 27.47 -16.44
CA SER A 232 8.74 27.12 -15.71
C SER A 232 8.51 26.82 -14.23
N GLU A 233 7.39 27.26 -13.65
CA GLU A 233 7.07 27.01 -12.24
C GLU A 233 6.06 25.87 -12.06
N LEU A 234 6.33 24.95 -11.11
CA LEU A 234 5.48 23.79 -10.85
C LEU A 234 4.09 24.18 -10.32
N GLU A 235 4.03 25.21 -9.46
CA GLU A 235 2.76 25.71 -8.92
C GLU A 235 1.88 26.31 -10.03
N HIS A 236 2.49 27.10 -10.93
CA HIS A 236 1.81 27.61 -12.12
C HIS A 236 1.34 26.47 -13.04
N ALA A 237 2.13 25.42 -13.22
CA ALA A 237 1.71 24.24 -13.98
C ALA A 237 0.49 23.54 -13.36
N MET A 238 0.45 23.38 -12.03
CA MET A 238 -0.69 22.79 -11.32
C MET A 238 -1.95 23.65 -11.42
N TYR A 239 -1.80 24.97 -11.24
CA TYR A 239 -2.89 25.93 -11.41
C TYR A 239 -3.47 25.88 -12.83
N ILE A 240 -2.62 25.95 -13.86
CA ILE A 240 -3.07 25.90 -15.26
C ILE A 240 -3.70 24.54 -15.59
N GLY A 241 -3.17 23.43 -15.07
CA GLY A 241 -3.82 22.12 -15.20
C GLY A 241 -5.26 22.13 -14.67
N THR A 242 -5.49 22.80 -13.54
CA THR A 242 -6.83 22.96 -12.93
C THR A 242 -7.75 23.78 -13.84
N GLU A 243 -7.27 24.93 -14.34
CA GLU A 243 -8.06 25.79 -15.23
C GLU A 243 -8.37 25.14 -16.58
N LEU A 244 -7.43 24.40 -17.17
CA LEU A 244 -7.64 23.66 -18.41
C LEU A 244 -8.69 22.57 -18.26
N GLN A 245 -8.64 21.80 -17.16
CA GLN A 245 -9.64 20.77 -16.88
C GLN A 245 -11.02 21.40 -16.65
N LYS A 246 -11.08 22.54 -15.94
CA LYS A 246 -12.32 23.32 -15.72
C LYS A 246 -12.91 23.83 -17.05
N ALA A 247 -12.08 24.35 -17.94
CA ALA A 247 -12.48 24.80 -19.28
C ALA A 247 -13.03 23.65 -20.14
N GLU A 248 -12.37 22.48 -20.12
CA GLU A 248 -12.85 21.30 -20.85
C GLU A 248 -14.21 20.80 -20.31
N LEU A 249 -14.37 20.76 -18.99
CA LEU A 249 -15.64 20.38 -18.35
C LEU A 249 -16.75 21.36 -18.72
N ALA A 250 -16.46 22.66 -18.73
CA ALA A 250 -17.43 23.67 -19.13
C ALA A 250 -17.97 23.43 -20.54
N ILE A 251 -17.07 23.19 -21.51
CA ILE A 251 -17.44 22.88 -22.90
C ILE A 251 -18.29 21.59 -22.97
N LYS A 252 -17.89 20.54 -22.25
CA LYS A 252 -18.59 19.24 -22.27
C LYS A 252 -19.99 19.30 -21.67
N LEU A 253 -20.16 20.10 -20.63
CA LEU A 253 -21.40 20.20 -19.86
C LEU A 253 -22.30 21.36 -20.31
N GLY A 254 -21.85 22.19 -21.26
CA GLY A 254 -22.58 23.40 -21.68
C GLY A 254 -22.67 24.44 -20.58
N LEU A 255 -21.60 24.61 -19.80
CA LEU A 255 -21.50 25.60 -18.72
C LEU A 255 -20.64 26.79 -19.14
N LYS A 256 -20.87 27.93 -18.49
CA LYS A 256 -20.04 29.12 -18.63
C LYS A 256 -18.71 28.92 -17.90
N TYR A 257 -17.62 29.18 -18.62
CA TYR A 257 -16.26 29.22 -18.06
C TYR A 257 -15.77 30.67 -17.96
N VAL A 258 -15.26 31.01 -16.78
CA VAL A 258 -14.43 32.20 -16.55
C VAL A 258 -13.26 31.76 -15.67
N GLN A 259 -12.04 32.12 -16.05
CA GLN A 259 -10.85 31.80 -15.26
C GLN A 259 -10.98 32.35 -13.83
N ASP A 260 -10.45 31.61 -12.85
CA ASP A 260 -10.54 31.92 -11.40
C ASP A 260 -11.96 31.96 -10.81
N GLN A 261 -13.00 31.73 -11.61
CA GLN A 261 -14.38 31.65 -11.14
C GLN A 261 -14.88 30.21 -11.10
N PRO A 262 -15.87 29.90 -10.24
CA PRO A 262 -16.63 28.67 -10.32
C PRO A 262 -17.34 28.52 -11.67
N LEU A 263 -17.56 27.28 -12.11
CA LEU A 263 -18.43 27.01 -13.26
C LEU A 263 -19.86 27.42 -12.94
N ALA A 264 -20.52 28.09 -13.88
CA ALA A 264 -21.90 28.53 -13.74
C ALA A 264 -22.73 28.08 -14.95
N LYS A 265 -24.05 28.00 -14.76
CA LYS A 265 -24.97 27.90 -15.90
C LYS A 265 -24.93 29.22 -16.68
N GLU A 266 -25.20 29.15 -17.98
CA GLU A 266 -25.40 30.34 -18.82
C GLU A 266 -26.58 31.19 -18.36
#